data_AF-A0A853GCK7-F1
#
_entry.id   AF-A0A853GCK7-F1
#
_cell.length_a   1.000
_cell.length_b   1.000
_cell.length_c   1.000
_cell.angle_alpha   90.00
_cell.angle_beta   90.00
_cell.angle_gamma   90.00
#
_symmetry.space_group_name_H-M   'P 1'
#
loop_
_entity.id
_entity.type
_entity.pdbx_description
1 polymer ?
#
loop_
_entity_poly.entity_id
_entity_poly.type
_entity_poly.pdbx_seq_one_letter_code
_entity_poly.pdbx_strand_id
1 'polypeptide(L)' 'MKHVRLCQNISLKINKKLVLDEYVSCNLAKLLRFLQGQEITLFNGDSSNYLATIVRVKKLS' A
#
# COMPACT_ATOMS: atom_id res chain seq x y z
N MET A 1 -2.25 16.67 0.90
CA MET A 1 -1.28 15.63 1.28
C MET A 1 -0.82 14.90 0.04
N LYS A 2 0.44 14.41 -0.03
CA LYS A 2 0.94 13.66 -1.19
C LYS A 2 0.18 12.34 -1.33
N HIS A 3 -0.36 12.07 -2.53
CA HIS A 3 -0.96 10.78 -2.87
C HIS A 3 0.15 9.80 -3.27
N VAL A 4 0.27 8.68 -2.56
CA VAL A 4 1.34 7.70 -2.79
C VAL A 4 0.86 6.62 -3.76
N ARG A 5 1.70 6.31 -4.75
CA ARG A 5 1.51 5.19 -5.69
C ARG A 5 2.59 4.15 -5.46
N LEU A 6 2.21 2.88 -5.31
CA LEU A 6 3.13 1.77 -5.05
C LEU A 6 3.01 0.71 -6.14
N CYS A 7 4.15 0.35 -6.73
CA CYS A 7 4.23 -0.78 -7.63
C CYS A 7 4.18 -2.09 -6.82
N GLN A 8 3.47 -3.09 -7.32
CA GLN A 8 3.38 -4.43 -6.74
C GLN A 8 3.70 -5.46 -7.83
N ASN A 9 4.66 -6.35 -7.58
CA ASN A 9 5.05 -7.39 -8.55
C ASN A 9 4.15 -8.64 -8.51
N ILE A 10 2.85 -8.45 -8.24
CA ILE A 10 1.88 -9.53 -8.09
C ILE A 10 0.55 -9.17 -8.75
N SER A 11 -0.27 -10.18 -9.04
CA SER A 11 -1.65 -9.96 -9.47
C SER A 11 -2.48 -9.33 -8.34
N LEU A 12 -3.03 -8.15 -8.62
CA LEU A 12 -3.92 -7.44 -7.70
C LEU A 12 -5.36 -7.88 -7.94
N LYS A 13 -6.14 -7.99 -6.87
CA LYS A 13 -7.55 -8.40 -6.92
C LYS A 13 -8.40 -7.41 -6.12
N ILE A 14 -9.51 -6.98 -6.70
CA ILE A 14 -10.48 -6.10 -6.04
C ILE A 14 -11.08 -6.80 -4.81
N ASN A 15 -11.36 -6.04 -3.76
CA ASN A 15 -11.94 -6.51 -2.51
C ASN A 15 -11.13 -7.62 -1.80
N LYS A 16 -9.82 -7.69 -2.05
CA LYS A 16 -8.91 -8.59 -1.35
C LYS A 16 -7.90 -7.79 -0.54
N LYS A 17 -7.55 -8.33 0.63
CA LYS A 17 -6.46 -7.78 1.46
C LYS A 17 -5.12 -8.20 0.86
N LEU A 18 -4.18 -7.27 0.86
CA LEU A 18 -2.80 -7.49 0.49
C LEU A 18 -1.90 -7.09 1.66
N VAL A 19 -0.93 -7.94 1.98
CA VAL A 19 0.18 -7.58 2.86
C VAL A 19 1.30 -7.07 1.97
N LEU A 20 1.69 -5.81 2.17
CA LEU A 20 2.86 -5.23 1.49
C LEU A 20 4.13 -5.93 2.00
N ASP A 21 5.13 -6.03 1.13
CA ASP A 21 6.45 -6.53 1.53
C ASP A 21 7.09 -5.64 2.61
N GLU A 22 8.11 -6.18 3.28
CA GLU A 22 8.76 -5.52 4.41
C GLU A 22 9.36 -4.16 4.04
N TYR A 23 9.96 -4.05 2.86
CA TYR A 23 10.61 -2.82 2.43
C TYR A 23 9.58 -1.71 2.17
N VAL A 24 8.56 -2.01 1.38
CA VAL A 24 7.50 -1.05 1.04
C VAL A 24 6.68 -0.68 2.28
N SER A 25 6.35 -1.66 3.12
CA SER A 25 5.61 -1.40 4.37
C SER A 25 6.42 -0.55 5.35
N CYS A 26 7.73 -0.75 5.47
CA CYS A 26 8.61 0.05 6.30
C CYS A 26 8.69 1.50 5.81
N ASN A 27 8.89 1.71 4.50
CA ASN A 27 8.92 3.05 3.90
C ASN A 27 7.58 3.78 4.12
N LEU A 28 6.46 3.09 3.87
CA LEU A 28 5.12 3.66 4.00
C LEU A 28 4.81 4.05 5.47
N ALA A 29 5.08 3.16 6.43
CA ALA A 29 4.73 3.36 7.83
C ALA A 29 5.70 4.26 8.59
N LYS A 30 7.03 4.11 8.40
CA LYS A 30 8.04 4.84 9.18
C LYS A 30 8.45 6.16 8.54
N LEU A 31 8.76 6.15 7.25
CA LEU A 31 9.29 7.34 6.56
C LEU A 31 8.16 8.27 6.13
N LEU A 32 7.15 7.73 5.46
CA LEU A 32 6.01 8.52 4.98
C LEU A 32 4.91 8.70 6.05
N ARG A 33 5.00 7.96 7.15
CA ARG A 33 4.09 8.05 8.31
C ARG A 33 2.62 7.85 7.95
N PHE A 34 2.35 6.98 6.98
CA PHE A 34 0.98 6.62 6.65
C PHE A 34 0.35 5.79 7.77
N LEU A 35 -0.92 6.07 8.05
CA LEU A 35 -1.70 5.50 9.12
C LEU A 35 -2.86 4.67 8.57
N GLN A 36 -3.46 3.88 9.45
CA GLN A 36 -4.70 3.19 9.17
C GLN A 36 -5.79 4.17 8.73
N GLY A 37 -6.60 3.78 7.74
CA GLY A 37 -7.68 4.58 7.17
C GLY A 37 -7.25 5.49 6.01
N GLN A 38 -5.95 5.68 5.79
CA GLN A 38 -5.48 6.47 4.64
C GLN A 38 -5.50 5.67 3.35
N GLU A 39 -5.72 6.37 2.24
CA GLU A 39 -5.77 5.81 0.90
C GLU A 39 -4.41 5.89 0.19
N ILE A 40 -4.13 4.87 -0.61
CA ILE A 40 -2.98 4.77 -1.51
C ILE A 40 -3.45 4.17 -2.84
N THR A 41 -2.65 4.34 -3.88
CA THR A 41 -2.85 3.62 -5.14
C THR A 41 -1.82 2.51 -5.31
N LEU A 42 -2.29 1.31 -5.61
CA LEU A 42 -1.45 0.20 -6.04
C LEU A 42 -1.53 0.05 -7.57
N PHE A 43 -0.47 -0.42 -8.19
CA PHE A 43 -0.43 -0.81 -9.60
C PHE A 43 0.57 -1.95 -9.79
N ASN A 44 0.39 -2.78 -10.82
CA ASN A 44 1.25 -3.94 -11.09
C ASN A 44 1.64 -4.07 -12.58
N GLY A 45 1.50 -2.99 -13.36
CA GLY A 45 1.85 -2.96 -14.79
C GLY A 45 0.74 -3.43 -15.73
N ASP A 46 -0.44 -3.81 -15.23
CA ASP A 46 -1.61 -4.20 -16.03
C ASP A 46 -2.43 -3.01 -16.60
N SER A 47 -1.80 -1.84 -16.69
CA SER A 47 -2.41 -0.56 -17.06
C SER A 47 -3.54 -0.08 -16.12
N SER A 48 -3.84 -0.78 -15.03
CA SER A 48 -4.88 -0.41 -14.06
C SER A 48 -4.28 0.20 -12.79
N ASN A 49 -5.05 1.09 -12.17
CA ASN A 49 -4.76 1.63 -10.84
C ASN A 49 -5.78 1.10 -9.85
N TYR A 50 -5.31 0.64 -8.71
CA TYR A 50 -6.12 0.03 -7.65
C TYR A 50 -6.12 0.95 -6.44
N LEU A 51 -7.27 1.56 -6.13
CA LEU A 51 -7.41 2.31 -4.88
C LEU A 51 -7.45 1.32 -3.71
N ALA A 52 -6.63 1.58 -2.70
CA ALA A 52 -6.55 0.74 -1.51
C ALA A 52 -6.53 1.60 -0.26
N THR A 53 -7.24 1.15 0.77
CA THR A 53 -7.23 1.75 2.11
C THR A 53 -6.33 0.93 3.02
N ILE A 54 -5.46 1.60 3.78
CA ILE A 54 -4.61 0.95 4.77
C ILE A 54 -5.49 0.45 5.92
N VAL A 55 -5.66 -0.86 6.01
CA VAL A 55 -6.52 -1.48 7.04
C VAL A 55 -5.79 -1.71 8.37
N ARG A 56 -4.46 -1.84 8.35
CA ARG A 56 -3.64 -2.05 9.54
C ARG A 56 -2.19 -1.71 9.24
N VAL A 57 -1.54 -1.03 10.18
CA VAL A 57 -0.08 -0.83 10.20
C VAL A 57 0.46 -1.62 11.39
N LYS A 58 1.35 -2.58 11.14
CA LYS A 58 2.03 -3.27 12.24
C LYS A 58 3.09 -2.31 12.80
N LYS A 59 2.99 -1.97 14.09
CA LYS A 59 4.10 -1.36 14.81
C LYS A 59 5.24 -2.37 14.82
N LEU A 60 6.30 -2.09 14.06
CA LEU A 60 7.57 -2.79 14.19
C LEU A 60 8.25 -2.16 15.41
N SER A 61 8.09 -2.81 16.56
CA SER A 61 8.79 -2.55 17.82
C SER A 61 10.28 -2.79 17.67
#